data_AF-A0A0G1ZC02-F1
#
_entry.id   AF-A0A0G1ZC02-F1
#
_cell.length_a   1.000
_cell.length_b   1.000
_cell.length_c   1.000
_cell.angle_alpha   90.00
_cell.angle_beta   90.00
_cell.angle_gamma   90.00
#
_symmetry.space_group_name_H-M   'P 1'
#
loop_
_entity.id
_entity.type
_entity.pdbx_description
1 polymer ?
#
loop_
_entity_poly.entity_id
_entity_poly.type
_entity_poly.pdbx_seq_one_letter_code
_entity_poly.pdbx_strand_id
1 'polypeptide(L)' 'MITLSKDAARTRLIGRGRHDDATEEALERRFAWFEKDVIPSFETLKECGWTGHEIDGEPDVDTVHQSILASLDIER' A
#
# COMPACT_ATOMS: atom_id res chain seq x y z
N MET A 1 -0.89 -1.29 -6.64
CA MET A 1 -0.38 -0.64 -5.43
C MET A 1 -1.55 0.02 -4.70
N ILE A 2 -1.68 -0.24 -3.41
CA ILE A 2 -2.63 0.50 -2.56
C ILE A 2 -1.90 1.74 -2.05
N THR A 3 -2.46 2.91 -2.27
CA THR A 3 -1.89 4.20 -1.87
C THR A 3 -2.71 4.81 -0.75
N LEU A 4 -2.04 5.43 0.22
CA LEU A 4 -2.65 6.15 1.33
C LEU A 4 -1.60 7.07 1.95
N SER A 5 -2.04 8.02 2.76
CA SER A 5 -1.13 8.90 3.49
C SER A 5 -0.25 8.12 4.47
N LYS A 6 0.97 8.63 4.69
CA LYS A 6 1.92 8.06 5.67
C LYS A 6 1.32 8.01 7.08
N ASP A 7 0.51 9.01 7.45
CA ASP A 7 -0.13 9.08 8.75
C ASP A 7 -1.26 8.05 8.91
N ALA A 8 -2.08 7.84 7.88
CA ALA A 8 -3.07 6.77 7.89
C ALA A 8 -2.40 5.38 7.97
N ALA A 9 -1.32 5.17 7.20
CA ALA A 9 -0.52 3.95 7.27
C ALA A 9 0.08 3.75 8.66
N ARG A 10 0.68 4.78 9.26
CA ARG A 10 1.25 4.74 10.62
C ARG A 10 0.19 4.35 11.65
N THR A 11 -0.96 5.02 11.62
CA THR A 11 -2.09 4.75 12.54
C THR A 11 -2.55 3.31 12.45
N ARG A 12 -2.72 2.78 11.22
CA ARG A 12 -3.16 1.40 10.99
C ARG A 12 -2.11 0.37 11.38
N LEU A 13 -0.82 0.63 11.16
CA LEU A 13 0.28 -0.25 11.57
C LEU A 13 0.39 -0.36 13.10
N ILE A 14 0.31 0.77 13.80
CA ILE A 14 0.30 0.78 15.28
C ILE A 14 -0.91 0.01 15.80
N GLY A 15 -2.10 0.26 15.24
CA GLY A 15 -3.34 -0.43 15.64
C GLY A 15 -3.32 -1.95 15.39
N ARG A 16 -2.46 -2.43 14.48
CA ARG A 16 -2.28 -3.85 14.18
C ARG A 16 -1.46 -4.58 15.25
N GLY A 17 -0.58 -3.89 15.97
CA GLY A 17 0.13 -4.41 17.14
C GLY A 17 1.19 -5.49 16.87
N ARG A 18 1.80 -5.55 15.69
CA ARG A 18 2.89 -6.51 15.45
C ARG A 18 4.21 -6.04 16.05
N HIS A 19 5.11 -6.99 16.30
CA HIS A 19 6.45 -6.70 16.84
C HIS A 19 7.25 -5.75 15.94
N ASP A 20 7.08 -5.81 14.62
CA ASP A 20 7.70 -4.91 13.64
C ASP A 20 6.98 -3.56 13.46
N ASP A 21 5.92 -3.31 14.24
CA ASP A 21 5.20 -2.04 14.37
C ASP A 21 5.47 -1.35 15.74
N ALA A 22 6.36 -1.93 16.58
CA ALA A 22 6.46 -1.62 18.00
C ALA A 22 7.18 -0.30 18.34
N THR A 23 7.94 0.29 17.41
CA THR A 23 8.66 1.56 17.64
C THR A 23 8.58 2.47 16.42
N GLU A 24 8.71 3.78 16.65
CA GLU A 24 8.72 4.77 15.58
C GLU A 24 9.89 4.54 14.62
N GLU A 25 11.07 4.18 15.13
CA GLU A 25 12.23 3.88 14.29
C GLU A 25 12.00 2.65 13.41
N ALA A 26 11.24 1.65 13.89
CA ALA A 26 10.88 0.49 13.08
C ALA A 26 9.94 0.87 11.94
N LEU A 27 8.96 1.74 12.20
CA LEU A 27 8.02 2.25 11.20
C LEU A 27 8.75 3.11 10.16
N GLU A 28 9.60 4.05 10.58
CA GLU A 28 10.35 4.93 9.69
C GLU A 28 11.32 4.16 8.78
N ARG A 29 11.99 3.11 9.30
CA ARG A 29 12.81 2.23 8.45
C ARG A 29 11.98 1.56 7.35
N ARG A 30 10.76 1.14 7.66
CA ARG A 30 9.87 0.49 6.69
C ARG A 30 9.32 1.47 5.67
N PHE A 31 8.97 2.69 6.08
CA PHE A 31 8.56 3.75 5.16
C PHE A 31 9.71 4.14 4.23
N ALA A 32 10.92 4.32 4.75
CA ALA A 32 12.09 4.63 3.93
C ALA A 32 12.40 3.51 2.91
N TRP A 33 12.31 2.24 3.32
CA TRP A 33 12.45 1.09 2.41
C TRP A 33 11.35 1.08 1.34
N PHE A 34 10.10 1.35 1.70
CA PHE A 34 9.01 1.41 0.74
C PHE A 34 9.26 2.47 -0.34
N GLU A 35 9.64 3.68 0.07
CA GLU A 35 9.93 4.79 -0.86
C GLU A 35 11.16 4.52 -1.73
N LYS A 36 12.23 3.98 -1.15
CA LYS A 36 13.51 3.79 -1.83
C LYS A 36 13.53 2.57 -2.74
N ASP A 37 12.86 1.49 -2.35
CA ASP A 37 13.01 0.19 -3.01
C ASP A 37 11.71 -0.29 -3.67
N VAL A 38 10.55 -0.12 -3.01
CA VAL A 38 9.27 -0.66 -3.51
C VAL A 38 8.68 0.21 -4.61
N ILE A 39 8.64 1.53 -4.45
CA ILE A 39 8.11 2.44 -5.47
C ILE A 39 8.90 2.29 -6.79
N PRO A 40 10.24 2.35 -6.81
CA PRO A 40 11.00 2.16 -8.04
C PRO A 40 10.79 0.78 -8.67
N SER A 41 10.70 -0.28 -7.85
CA SER A 41 10.43 -1.63 -8.36
C SER A 41 9.08 -1.73 -9.06
N PHE A 42 8.04 -1.07 -8.54
CA PHE A 42 6.72 -1.03 -9.18
C PHE A 42 6.76 -0.28 -10.51
N GLU A 43 7.46 0.84 -10.58
CA GLU A 43 7.63 1.57 -11.84
C GLU A 43 8.44 0.76 -12.87
N THR A 44 9.48 0.05 -12.46
CA THR A 44 10.22 -0.87 -13.34
C THR A 44 9.30 -1.97 -13.91
N LEU A 45 8.36 -2.50 -13.12
CA LEU A 45 7.41 -3.48 -13.64
C LEU A 45 6.47 -2.87 -14.70
N LYS A 46 6.01 -1.63 -14.49
CA LYS A 46 5.22 -0.89 -15.49
C LYS A 46 6.01 -0.67 -16.78
N GLU A 47 7.28 -0.29 -16.67
CA GLU A 47 8.21 -0.15 -17.82
C GLU A 47 8.43 -1.49 -18.55
N CYS A 48 8.39 -2.61 -17.83
CA CYS A 48 8.46 -3.95 -18.41
C CYS A 48 7.15 -4.41 -19.08
N GLY A 49 6.14 -3.54 -19.17
CA GLY A 49 4.87 -3.83 -19.84
C GLY A 49 3.82 -4.50 -18.94
N TRP A 50 4.03 -4.55 -17.62
CA TRP A 50 3.00 -5.02 -16.70
C TRP A 50 1.95 -3.94 -16.46
N THR A 51 0.68 -4.36 -16.37
CA THR A 51 -0.40 -3.46 -15.95
C THR A 51 -0.31 -3.21 -14.44
N GLY A 52 0.11 -2.01 -14.06
CA GLY A 52 0.09 -1.54 -12.68
C GLY A 52 -1.24 -0.87 -12.34
N HIS A 53 -2.01 -1.44 -11.42
CA HIS A 53 -3.21 -0.80 -10.88
C HIS A 53 -2.85 0.01 -9.63
N GLU A 54 -3.29 1.26 -9.53
CA GLU A 54 -3.15 2.08 -8.33
C GLU A 54 -4.53 2.33 -7.72
N ILE A 55 -4.69 1.97 -6.44
CA ILE A 55 -5.99 1.96 -5.75
C ILE A 55 -5.88 2.80 -4.48
N ASP A 56 -6.82 3.72 -4.28
CA ASP A 56 -6.93 4.51 -3.06
C ASP A 56 -7.30 3.59 -1.88
N GLY A 57 -6.44 3.59 -0.86
CA GLY A 57 -6.57 2.83 0.37
C GLY A 57 -7.08 3.64 1.56
N GLU A 58 -7.37 4.93 1.42
CA GLU A 58 -7.95 5.75 2.50
C GLU A 58 -9.35 5.26 2.96
N PRO A 59 -10.26 4.77 2.07
CA PRO A 59 -11.57 4.26 2.48
C PRO A 59 -11.53 3.02 3.37
N ASP A 60 -12.71 2.54 3.76
CA ASP A 60 -12.88 1.26 4.47
C ASP A 60 -12.57 0.05 3.57
N VAL A 61 -12.41 -1.12 4.21
CA VAL A 61 -12.00 -2.36 3.54
C VAL A 61 -12.97 -2.80 2.45
N ASP A 62 -14.28 -2.66 2.65
CA ASP A 62 -15.27 -3.09 1.67
C ASP A 62 -15.22 -2.20 0.42
N THR A 63 -15.10 -0.89 0.62
CA THR A 63 -14.92 0.08 -0.46
C THR A 63 -13.64 -0.20 -1.26
N VAL A 64 -12.50 -0.38 -0.57
CA VAL A 64 -11.21 -0.69 -1.23
C VAL A 64 -11.31 -2.01 -2.00
N HIS A 65 -11.98 -3.02 -1.42
CA HIS A 65 -12.19 -4.30 -2.07
C HIS A 65 -12.99 -4.17 -3.38
N GLN A 66 -14.05 -3.36 -3.40
CA GLN A 66 -14.79 -3.09 -4.64
C GLN A 66 -13.94 -2.36 -5.69
N SER A 67 -13.12 -1.40 -5.28
CA SER A 67 -12.18 -0.71 -6.19
C SER A 67 -11.18 -1.67 -6.82
N ILE A 68 -10.66 -2.64 -6.06
CA ILE A 68 -9.77 -3.69 -6.58
C ILE A 68 -10.51 -4.53 -7.63
N LEU A 69 -11.71 -5.03 -7.32
CA LEU A 69 -12.49 -5.84 -8.26
C LEU A 69 -12.78 -5.09 -9.56
N ALA A 70 -13.22 -3.83 -9.45
CA ALA A 70 -13.48 -2.97 -10.61
C ALA A 70 -12.20 -2.76 -11.45
N SER A 71 -11.04 -2.58 -10.82
CA SER A 71 -9.78 -2.40 -11.56
C SER A 71 -9.31 -3.65 -12.29
N LEU A 72 -9.78 -4.84 -11.87
CA LEU A 72 -9.44 -6.13 -12.45
C LEU A 72 -10.51 -6.66 -13.41
N ASP A 73 -11.56 -5.87 -13.68
CA ASP A 73 -12.74 -6.27 -14.47
C ASP A 73 -13.38 -7.58 -13.96
N ILE A 74 -13.38 -7.78 -12.63
CA ILE A 74 -14.01 -8.95 -11.99
C ILE A 74 -15.40 -8.53 -11.49
N GLU A 75 -16.43 -9.01 -12.18
CA GLU A 75 -17.82 -8.90 -11.71
C GLU A 75 -18.10 -9.92 -10.59
N ARG A 76 -18.84 -9.50 -9.57
CA ARG A 76 -19.29 -10.35 -8.47
C ARG A 76 -20.74 -10.78 -8.64
#